data_AF-C5FFH5-F1
#
_entry.id   AF-C5FFH5-F1
#
_cell.length_a   1.000
_cell.length_b   1.000
_cell.length_c   1.000
_cell.angle_alpha   90.00
_cell.angle_beta   90.00
_cell.angle_gamma   90.00
#
_symmetry.space_group_name_H-M   'P 1'
#
loop_
_entity.id
_entity.type
_entity.pdbx_description
1 polymer ?
#
loop_
_entity_poly.entity_id
_entity_poly.type
_entity_poly.pdbx_seq_one_letter_code
_entity_poly.pdbx_strand_id
1 'polypeptide(L)'
;MPELCEIKYSQQDCIAAIRDYYYFLTTMYLDEDLVLQPPEGGWPSITDEVMLVIGKDNTVASLLRHLPYMAPPTTSGGEAQPIPFLYFADWPGVCAWIKSGRLTAEDARDASQAYMDAETVPPHVIGLTCGGAETAAILLDTKLGVIFWPECPGGVVWDPCREEVLDDAYDYAPKNEADWRAEFIPMLQEIYRKHGWPNMGIYNKQKCLSEVRAELEDKFPDFIYW
;
A
#
# COMPACT_ATOMS: atom_id res chain seq x y z
N MET A 1 3.45 -9.82 -18.45
CA MET A 1 3.62 -8.81 -17.39
C MET A 1 3.78 -7.47 -18.07
N PRO A 2 2.91 -6.47 -17.79
CA PRO A 2 3.06 -5.12 -18.32
C PRO A 2 4.29 -4.43 -17.72
N GLU A 3 5.01 -3.64 -18.51
CA GLU A 3 6.08 -2.77 -17.99
C GLU A 3 5.46 -1.50 -17.37
N LEU A 4 6.08 -0.96 -16.32
CA LEU A 4 5.57 0.26 -15.64
C LEU A 4 5.40 1.43 -16.62
N CYS A 5 6.26 1.54 -17.64
CA CYS A 5 6.17 2.61 -18.64
C CYS A 5 4.91 2.54 -19.53
N GLU A 6 4.25 1.38 -19.56
CA GLU A 6 2.98 1.14 -20.28
C GLU A 6 1.75 1.53 -19.45
N ILE A 7 1.93 1.71 -18.13
CA ILE A 7 0.86 2.02 -17.18
C ILE A 7 0.71 3.53 -17.05
N LYS A 8 -0.55 3.96 -16.95
CA LYS A 8 -0.90 5.35 -16.69
C LYS A 8 -2.00 5.40 -15.66
N TYR A 9 -1.85 6.29 -14.70
CA TYR A 9 -2.91 6.58 -13.74
C TYR A 9 -4.17 7.08 -14.45
N SER A 10 -5.30 6.54 -14.02
CA SER A 10 -6.64 6.96 -14.39
C SER A 10 -7.51 6.91 -13.14
N GLN A 11 -7.95 8.09 -12.68
CA GLN A 11 -8.81 8.19 -11.51
C GLN A 11 -10.06 7.32 -11.65
N GLN A 12 -10.60 7.24 -12.87
CA GLN A 12 -11.87 6.57 -13.13
C GLN A 12 -11.70 5.06 -13.14
N ASP A 13 -10.57 4.57 -13.66
CA ASP A 13 -10.24 3.15 -13.62
C ASP A 13 -9.92 2.72 -12.18
N CYS A 14 -9.26 3.56 -11.37
CA CYS A 14 -9.05 3.29 -9.94
C CYS A 14 -10.37 3.21 -9.17
N ILE A 15 -11.28 4.18 -9.39
CA ILE A 15 -12.62 4.17 -8.76
C ILE A 15 -13.40 2.92 -9.19
N ALA A 16 -13.35 2.56 -10.47
CA ALA A 16 -14.01 1.36 -10.98
C ALA A 16 -13.43 0.09 -10.35
N ALA A 17 -12.10 -0.05 -10.30
CA ALA A 17 -11.43 -1.21 -9.74
C ALA A 17 -11.77 -1.44 -8.26
N ILE A 18 -11.74 -0.39 -7.43
CA ILE A 18 -12.08 -0.48 -6.01
C ILE A 18 -13.57 -0.80 -5.83
N ARG A 19 -14.45 -0.20 -6.64
CA ARG A 19 -15.88 -0.47 -6.60
C ARG A 19 -16.19 -1.92 -6.99
N ASP A 20 -15.60 -2.40 -8.08
CA ASP A 20 -15.76 -3.77 -8.56
C ASP A 20 -15.25 -4.78 -7.54
N TYR A 21 -14.15 -4.46 -6.85
CA TYR A 21 -13.64 -5.26 -5.75
C TYR A 21 -14.66 -5.39 -4.61
N TYR A 22 -15.22 -4.27 -4.14
CA TYR A 22 -16.24 -4.33 -3.09
C TYR A 22 -17.50 -5.07 -3.53
N TYR A 23 -17.98 -4.86 -4.76
CA TYR A 23 -19.09 -5.64 -5.28
C TYR A 23 -18.77 -7.13 -5.39
N PHE A 24 -17.54 -7.49 -5.73
CA PHE A 24 -17.14 -8.89 -5.69
C PHE A 24 -17.23 -9.46 -4.27
N LEU A 25 -16.78 -8.71 -3.25
CA LEU A 25 -16.92 -9.15 -1.85
C LEU A 25 -18.38 -9.33 -1.42
N THR A 26 -19.30 -8.52 -1.94
CA THR A 26 -20.74 -8.69 -1.64
C THR A 26 -21.34 -9.94 -2.27
N THR A 27 -20.78 -10.43 -3.37
CA THR A 27 -21.16 -11.73 -3.94
C THR A 27 -20.64 -12.93 -3.13
N MET A 28 -19.66 -12.71 -2.24
CA MET A 28 -19.01 -13.78 -1.47
C MET A 28 -19.51 -13.87 -0.04
N TYR A 29 -19.42 -12.78 0.74
CA TYR A 29 -19.70 -12.80 2.18
C TYR A 29 -20.13 -11.46 2.78
N LEU A 30 -19.94 -10.34 2.07
CA LEU A 30 -20.24 -9.01 2.61
C LEU A 30 -21.69 -8.62 2.33
N ASP A 31 -22.38 -8.04 3.31
CA ASP A 31 -23.70 -7.46 3.06
C ASP A 31 -23.57 -6.19 2.21
N GLU A 32 -24.45 -6.03 1.21
CA GLU A 32 -24.39 -4.89 0.27
C GLU A 32 -24.53 -3.52 0.95
N ASP A 33 -25.26 -3.46 2.06
CA ASP A 33 -25.48 -2.22 2.83
C ASP A 33 -24.22 -1.75 3.59
N LEU A 34 -23.20 -2.60 3.70
CA LEU A 34 -21.90 -2.24 4.25
C LEU A 34 -21.02 -1.48 3.25
N VAL A 35 -21.39 -1.42 1.97
CA VAL A 35 -20.63 -0.66 0.95
C VAL A 35 -21.27 0.71 0.73
N LEU A 36 -20.66 1.74 1.33
CA LEU A 36 -21.13 3.12 1.24
C LEU A 36 -20.67 3.76 -0.08
N GLN A 37 -21.63 4.23 -0.87
CA GLN A 37 -21.35 4.95 -2.12
C GLN A 37 -21.09 6.44 -1.85
N PRO A 38 -20.16 7.07 -2.60
CA PRO A 38 -19.94 8.51 -2.51
C PRO A 38 -21.19 9.28 -2.99
N PRO A 39 -21.50 10.44 -2.40
CA PRO A 39 -22.47 11.38 -2.96
C PRO A 39 -22.07 11.87 -4.36
N GLU A 40 -22.98 12.54 -5.09
CA GLU A 40 -22.72 13.06 -6.45
C GLU A 40 -21.52 14.02 -6.51
N GLY A 41 -21.29 14.81 -5.47
CA GLY A 41 -20.09 15.67 -5.31
C GLY A 41 -18.94 15.03 -4.52
N GLY A 42 -19.06 13.73 -4.22
CA GLY A 42 -18.17 12.97 -3.36
C GLY A 42 -18.27 13.33 -1.87
N TRP A 43 -17.38 12.74 -1.06
CA TRP A 43 -17.40 12.87 0.39
C TRP A 43 -17.00 14.27 0.86
N PRO A 44 -17.89 15.03 1.53
CA PRO A 44 -17.63 16.43 1.90
C PRO A 44 -16.59 16.59 3.01
N SER A 45 -16.33 15.53 3.79
CA SER A 45 -15.29 15.55 4.82
C SER A 45 -13.89 15.58 4.22
N ILE A 46 -13.69 14.97 3.04
CA ILE A 46 -12.40 14.92 2.33
C ILE A 46 -12.21 16.22 1.54
N THR A 47 -11.53 17.20 2.14
CA THR A 47 -11.19 18.47 1.47
C THR A 47 -9.69 18.56 1.18
N ASP A 48 -9.35 19.33 0.15
CA ASP A 48 -7.96 19.53 -0.25
C ASP A 48 -7.13 20.11 0.91
N GLU A 49 -7.69 21.00 1.73
CA GLU A 49 -6.96 21.56 2.87
C GLU A 49 -6.56 20.48 3.89
N VAL A 50 -7.45 19.54 4.19
CA VAL A 50 -7.14 18.45 5.14
C VAL A 50 -6.11 17.51 4.55
N MET A 51 -6.25 17.14 3.28
CA MET A 51 -5.29 16.24 2.61
C MET A 51 -3.90 16.86 2.52
N LEU A 52 -3.81 18.17 2.26
CA LEU A 52 -2.53 18.90 2.29
C LEU A 52 -1.90 18.91 3.68
N VAL A 53 -2.70 19.03 4.75
CA VAL A 53 -2.20 18.95 6.14
C VAL A 53 -1.71 17.52 6.47
N ILE A 54 -2.35 16.48 5.92
CA ILE A 54 -1.85 15.09 5.96
C ILE A 54 -0.59 14.93 5.11
N GLY A 55 -0.26 15.87 4.23
CA GLY A 55 0.93 15.82 3.36
C GLY A 55 0.67 15.14 2.02
N LYS A 56 -0.59 15.09 1.57
CA LYS A 56 -1.01 14.47 0.31
C LYS A 56 -1.50 15.51 -0.68
N ASP A 57 -1.35 15.21 -1.96
CA ASP A 57 -1.70 16.15 -3.03
C ASP A 57 -3.20 16.13 -3.39
N ASN A 58 -3.60 17.06 -4.24
CA ASN A 58 -4.99 17.21 -4.66
C ASN A 58 -5.46 16.08 -5.58
N THR A 59 -4.55 15.33 -6.21
CA THR A 59 -4.89 14.16 -7.03
C THR A 59 -5.38 13.04 -6.13
N VAL A 60 -4.65 12.76 -5.05
CA VAL A 60 -5.07 11.84 -3.99
C VAL A 60 -6.38 12.31 -3.36
N ALA A 61 -6.49 13.59 -2.99
CA ALA A 61 -7.71 14.14 -2.41
C ALA A 61 -8.94 13.94 -3.31
N SER A 62 -8.78 14.22 -4.62
CA SER A 62 -9.84 14.04 -5.62
C SER A 62 -10.24 12.56 -5.74
N LEU A 63 -9.27 11.64 -5.77
CA LEU A 63 -9.56 10.20 -5.84
C LEU A 63 -10.37 9.73 -4.62
N LEU A 64 -9.83 9.93 -3.42
CA LEU A 64 -10.45 9.46 -2.17
C LEU A 64 -11.87 10.02 -1.98
N ARG A 65 -12.09 11.28 -2.37
CA ARG A 65 -13.42 11.92 -2.33
C ARG A 65 -14.49 11.13 -3.12
N HIS A 66 -14.11 10.33 -4.11
CA HIS A 66 -15.02 9.61 -5.00
C HIS A 66 -14.93 8.08 -4.90
N LEU A 67 -14.22 7.55 -3.90
CA LEU A 67 -14.22 6.11 -3.64
C LEU A 67 -15.45 5.69 -2.85
N PRO A 68 -15.94 4.45 -3.05
CA PRO A 68 -16.79 3.81 -2.07
C PRO A 68 -15.97 3.45 -0.82
N TYR A 69 -16.62 3.35 0.34
CA TYR A 69 -15.99 2.98 1.62
C TYR A 69 -16.81 1.93 2.34
N MET A 70 -16.15 1.16 3.21
CA MET A 70 -16.85 0.24 4.09
C MET A 70 -17.52 1.01 5.23
N ALA A 71 -18.73 0.61 5.59
CA ALA A 71 -19.40 1.13 6.75
C ALA A 71 -18.59 0.81 8.02
N PRO A 72 -18.48 1.75 8.97
CA PRO A 72 -17.81 1.49 10.23
C PRO A 72 -18.52 0.35 10.98
N PRO A 73 -17.78 -0.44 11.78
CA PRO A 73 -18.37 -1.53 12.53
C PRO A 73 -19.53 -1.06 13.40
N THR A 74 -20.63 -1.81 13.36
CA THR A 74 -21.71 -1.63 14.35
C THR A 74 -21.32 -2.29 15.66
N THR A 75 -21.88 -1.85 16.78
CA THR A 75 -21.65 -2.41 18.12
C THR A 75 -22.02 -3.89 18.29
N SER A 76 -22.61 -4.52 17.26
CA SER A 76 -23.08 -5.91 17.27
C SER A 76 -22.55 -6.77 16.10
N GLY A 77 -21.76 -6.20 15.19
CA GLY A 77 -21.19 -6.90 14.02
C GLY A 77 -19.66 -6.90 14.06
N GLY A 78 -19.03 -7.97 13.53
CA GLY A 78 -17.59 -7.95 13.28
C GLY A 78 -17.24 -6.89 12.22
N GLU A 79 -16.06 -6.30 12.34
CA GLU A 79 -15.52 -5.38 11.33
C GLU A 79 -15.45 -6.07 9.97
N ALA A 80 -15.99 -5.42 8.93
CA ALA A 80 -15.86 -5.91 7.56
C ALA A 80 -14.38 -5.93 7.19
N GLN A 81 -13.82 -7.14 7.04
CA GLN A 81 -12.45 -7.34 6.60
C GLN A 81 -12.44 -7.58 5.09
N PRO A 82 -12.14 -6.58 4.26
CA PRO A 82 -12.09 -6.74 2.81
C PRO A 82 -10.92 -7.62 2.35
N ILE A 83 -9.91 -7.83 3.20
CA ILE A 83 -8.81 -8.77 3.02
C ILE A 83 -8.61 -9.45 4.39
N PRO A 84 -8.30 -10.77 4.46
CA PRO A 84 -8.09 -11.44 5.75
C PRO A 84 -7.13 -10.67 6.65
N PHE A 85 -7.59 -10.34 7.86
CA PHE A 85 -6.83 -9.61 8.87
C PHE A 85 -6.41 -8.17 8.51
N LEU A 86 -7.01 -7.56 7.48
CA LEU A 86 -6.77 -6.14 7.12
C LEU A 86 -8.07 -5.35 7.04
N TYR A 87 -7.98 -4.07 7.36
CA TYR A 87 -9.06 -3.10 7.30
C TYR A 87 -8.73 -2.00 6.30
N PHE A 88 -9.70 -1.64 5.46
CA PHE A 88 -9.55 -0.50 4.56
C PHE A 88 -9.78 0.81 5.33
N ALA A 89 -9.06 1.85 4.93
CA ALA A 89 -9.10 3.14 5.57
C ALA A 89 -10.45 3.84 5.32
N ASP A 90 -11.15 4.22 6.40
CA ASP A 90 -12.28 5.16 6.36
C ASP A 90 -11.75 6.60 6.26
N TRP A 91 -11.25 6.98 5.09
CA TRP A 91 -10.76 8.34 4.85
C TRP A 91 -11.81 9.44 5.11
N PRO A 92 -13.10 9.27 4.78
CA PRO A 92 -14.13 10.22 5.18
C PRO A 92 -14.20 10.45 6.69
N GLY A 93 -14.15 9.37 7.48
CA GLY A 93 -14.11 9.42 8.95
C GLY A 93 -12.81 10.03 9.49
N VAL A 94 -11.66 9.61 8.96
CA VAL A 94 -10.33 10.14 9.31
C VAL A 94 -10.28 11.66 9.08
N CYS A 95 -10.69 12.14 7.92
CA CYS A 95 -10.73 13.58 7.63
C CYS A 95 -11.70 14.33 8.57
N ALA A 96 -12.84 13.73 8.92
CA ALA A 96 -13.77 14.32 9.88
C ALA A 96 -13.16 14.42 11.29
N TRP A 97 -12.43 13.39 11.73
CA TRP A 97 -11.74 13.41 13.03
C TRP A 97 -10.64 14.45 13.08
N ILE A 98 -9.86 14.61 12.02
CA ILE A 98 -8.86 15.68 11.90
C ILE A 98 -9.52 17.06 12.02
N LYS A 99 -10.59 17.32 11.26
CA LYS A 99 -11.34 18.60 11.33
C LYS A 99 -11.87 18.90 12.73
N SER A 100 -12.26 17.86 13.47
CA SER A 100 -12.77 17.99 14.84
C SER A 100 -11.68 18.06 15.92
N GLY A 101 -10.40 17.91 15.55
CA GLY A 101 -9.27 17.86 16.47
C GLY A 101 -9.16 16.56 17.28
N ARG A 102 -9.83 15.48 16.85
CA ARG A 102 -9.80 14.17 17.51
C ARG A 102 -8.65 13.27 17.07
N LEU A 103 -8.06 13.57 15.92
CA LEU A 103 -6.94 12.84 15.32
C LEU A 103 -5.98 13.88 14.75
N THR A 104 -4.67 13.69 14.94
CA THR A 104 -3.70 14.55 14.27
C THR A 104 -3.46 14.06 12.85
N ALA A 105 -2.99 14.96 11.98
CA ALA A 105 -2.66 14.57 10.61
C ALA A 105 -1.40 13.69 10.53
N GLU A 106 -0.52 13.77 11.53
CA GLU A 106 0.64 12.89 11.71
C GLU A 106 0.17 11.48 12.05
N ASP A 107 -0.66 11.31 13.08
CA ASP A 107 -1.22 10.00 13.45
C ASP A 107 -1.97 9.34 12.29
N ALA A 108 -2.75 10.12 11.53
CA ALA A 108 -3.47 9.63 10.36
C ALA A 108 -2.52 9.16 9.24
N ARG A 109 -1.40 9.85 9.06
CA ARG A 109 -0.39 9.50 8.07
C ARG A 109 0.28 8.19 8.44
N ASP A 110 0.77 8.10 9.67
CA ASP A 110 1.49 6.93 10.20
C ASP A 110 0.59 5.69 10.17
N ALA A 111 -0.68 5.82 10.59
CA ALA A 111 -1.63 4.72 10.58
C ALA A 111 -1.96 4.17 9.17
N SER A 112 -1.76 4.98 8.12
CA SER A 112 -2.03 4.64 6.72
C SER A 112 -0.79 4.17 5.93
N GLN A 113 0.40 4.29 6.52
CA GLN A 113 1.68 4.00 5.84
C GLN A 113 2.49 2.91 6.56
N ALA A 114 1.89 2.24 7.56
CA ALA A 114 2.50 1.20 8.38
C ALA A 114 3.84 1.66 9.00
N TYR A 115 4.89 0.85 8.89
CA TYR A 115 6.23 1.14 9.45
C TYR A 115 7.08 2.08 8.58
N MET A 116 6.55 2.54 7.44
CA MET A 116 7.30 3.45 6.58
C MET A 116 7.45 4.79 7.27
N ASP A 117 8.68 5.34 7.22
CA ASP A 117 8.91 6.70 7.64
C ASP A 117 8.04 7.64 6.79
N ALA A 118 7.16 8.39 7.43
CA ALA A 118 6.27 9.36 6.83
C ALA A 118 6.98 10.36 5.89
N GLU A 119 8.26 10.64 6.11
CA GLU A 119 9.06 11.52 5.27
C GLU A 119 9.51 10.85 3.96
N THR A 120 9.39 9.53 3.85
CA THR A 120 9.80 8.73 2.69
C THR A 120 8.66 8.41 1.71
N VAL A 121 7.40 8.64 2.09
CA VAL A 121 6.23 8.37 1.25
C VAL A 121 5.78 9.64 0.54
N PRO A 122 5.83 9.70 -0.81
CA PRO A 122 5.49 10.91 -1.54
C PRO A 122 4.03 11.38 -1.37
N PRO A 123 3.73 12.68 -1.63
CA PRO A 123 2.37 13.21 -1.54
C PRO A 123 1.35 12.56 -2.48
N HIS A 124 1.80 11.93 -3.56
CA HIS A 124 0.97 11.24 -4.55
C HIS A 124 0.70 9.76 -4.20
N VAL A 125 1.27 9.25 -3.11
CA VAL A 125 1.10 7.87 -2.61
C VAL A 125 0.23 7.87 -1.36
N ILE A 126 -0.74 6.96 -1.27
CA ILE A 126 -1.67 6.89 -0.12
C ILE A 126 -2.00 5.46 0.29
N GLY A 127 -2.17 5.23 1.59
CA GLY A 127 -2.68 3.96 2.10
C GLY A 127 -4.16 3.74 1.79
N LEU A 128 -4.48 2.57 1.25
CA LEU A 128 -5.83 2.04 1.14
C LEU A 128 -6.26 1.31 2.42
N THR A 129 -5.30 0.85 3.22
CA THR A 129 -5.51 0.23 4.54
C THR A 129 -5.22 1.21 5.67
N CYS A 130 -5.80 0.97 6.85
CA CYS A 130 -5.53 1.73 8.07
C CYS A 130 -5.56 0.80 9.28
N GLY A 131 -4.52 0.83 10.11
CA GLY A 131 -4.43 -0.03 11.29
C GLY A 131 -3.14 0.05 12.09
N GLY A 132 -2.25 1.01 11.79
CA GLY A 132 -0.99 1.20 12.51
C GLY A 132 0.05 0.11 12.22
N ALA A 133 1.05 0.00 13.10
CA ALA A 133 2.23 -0.84 12.90
C ALA A 133 1.94 -2.35 12.74
N GLU A 134 0.77 -2.82 13.18
CA GLU A 134 0.39 -4.24 13.15
C GLU A 134 -0.43 -4.61 11.90
N THR A 135 -0.68 -3.66 10.99
CA THR A 135 -1.51 -3.86 9.79
C THR A 135 -0.70 -3.54 8.54
N ALA A 136 -0.66 -4.47 7.58
CA ALA A 136 0.06 -4.28 6.32
C ALA A 136 -0.47 -3.05 5.56
N ALA A 137 0.45 -2.27 4.97
CA ALA A 137 0.12 -1.14 4.14
C ALA A 137 -0.11 -1.59 2.69
N ILE A 138 -1.27 -1.22 2.13
CA ILE A 138 -1.50 -1.29 0.70
C ILE A 138 -1.48 0.14 0.17
N LEU A 139 -0.47 0.48 -0.62
CA LEU A 139 -0.18 1.84 -1.02
C LEU A 139 -0.54 2.07 -2.49
N LEU A 140 -1.44 3.01 -2.75
CA LEU A 140 -1.79 3.42 -4.11
C LEU A 140 -0.95 4.64 -4.51
N ASP A 141 -0.25 4.53 -5.64
CA ASP A 141 0.50 5.62 -6.25
C ASP A 141 -0.32 6.24 -7.40
N THR A 142 -0.81 7.46 -7.20
CA THR A 142 -1.63 8.18 -8.18
C THR A 142 -0.80 8.86 -9.29
N LYS A 143 0.52 8.85 -9.20
CA LYS A 143 1.41 9.32 -10.27
C LYS A 143 1.75 8.20 -11.24
N LEU A 144 2.02 7.01 -10.71
CA LEU A 144 2.36 5.82 -11.47
C LEU A 144 1.12 5.03 -11.92
N GLY A 145 0.04 5.06 -11.14
CA GLY A 145 -1.17 4.28 -11.40
C GLY A 145 -1.07 2.82 -10.96
N VAL A 146 -0.22 2.52 -9.98
CA VAL A 146 0.01 1.16 -9.47
C VAL A 146 -0.24 1.10 -7.96
N ILE A 147 -0.48 -0.11 -7.47
CA ILE A 147 -0.61 -0.42 -6.05
C ILE A 147 0.63 -1.20 -5.61
N PHE A 148 1.27 -0.77 -4.53
CA PHE A 148 2.32 -1.49 -3.84
C PHE A 148 1.73 -2.22 -2.64
N TRP A 149 2.18 -3.45 -2.42
CA TRP A 149 1.91 -4.20 -1.19
C TRP A 149 3.25 -4.69 -0.62
N PRO A 150 3.98 -3.82 0.08
CA PRO A 150 5.35 -4.08 0.52
C PRO A 150 5.45 -5.31 1.44
N GLU A 151 4.45 -5.53 2.29
CA GLU A 151 4.36 -6.71 3.15
C GLU A 151 3.49 -7.83 2.55
N CYS A 152 3.43 -7.94 1.22
CA CYS A 152 2.63 -8.97 0.56
C CYS A 152 3.08 -10.37 1.04
N PRO A 153 2.16 -11.21 1.54
CA PRO A 153 2.51 -12.56 1.95
C PRO A 153 3.15 -13.35 0.81
N GLY A 154 4.25 -14.04 1.08
CA GLY A 154 5.00 -14.74 0.04
C GLY A 154 4.16 -15.70 -0.80
N GLY A 155 3.13 -16.34 -0.24
CA GLY A 155 2.24 -17.20 -1.02
C GLY A 155 1.52 -16.49 -2.18
N VAL A 156 1.27 -15.18 -2.05
CA VAL A 156 0.69 -14.35 -3.12
C VAL A 156 1.77 -13.89 -4.10
N VAL A 157 2.96 -13.52 -3.60
CA VAL A 157 4.13 -13.12 -4.42
C VAL A 157 4.63 -14.25 -5.31
N TRP A 158 4.68 -15.49 -4.79
CA TRP A 158 5.27 -16.63 -5.52
C TRP A 158 4.31 -17.30 -6.51
N ASP A 159 3.00 -17.14 -6.34
CA ASP A 159 1.96 -17.70 -7.20
C ASP A 159 0.83 -16.69 -7.43
N PRO A 160 1.13 -15.55 -8.08
CA PRO A 160 0.17 -14.48 -8.20
C PRO A 160 -0.92 -14.90 -9.20
N CYS A 161 -2.18 -14.69 -8.81
CA CYS A 161 -3.33 -14.94 -9.69
C CYS A 161 -3.40 -13.97 -10.88
N ARG A 162 -2.56 -12.93 -10.91
CA ARG A 162 -2.46 -11.92 -11.97
C ARG A 162 -1.01 -11.60 -12.27
N GLU A 163 -0.74 -11.16 -13.49
CA GLU A 163 0.59 -10.68 -13.86
C GLU A 163 0.95 -9.42 -13.07
N GLU A 164 2.14 -9.40 -12.48
CA GLU A 164 2.67 -8.23 -11.80
C GLU A 164 3.20 -7.20 -12.81
N VAL A 165 3.37 -5.97 -12.34
CA VAL A 165 4.00 -4.90 -13.09
C VAL A 165 5.50 -5.10 -13.05
N LEU A 166 6.16 -5.07 -14.22
CA LEU A 166 7.62 -5.08 -14.29
C LEU A 166 8.15 -3.66 -14.12
N ASP A 167 8.95 -3.45 -13.07
CA ASP A 167 9.64 -2.20 -12.80
C ASP A 167 10.98 -2.41 -12.09
N ASP A 168 11.82 -1.37 -12.09
CA ASP A 168 12.96 -1.24 -11.19
C ASP A 168 12.83 0.13 -10.50
N ALA A 169 12.51 0.12 -9.21
CA ALA A 169 12.26 1.35 -8.46
C ALA A 169 13.46 2.31 -8.47
N TYR A 170 14.69 1.81 -8.62
CA TYR A 170 15.89 2.64 -8.68
C TYR A 170 16.04 3.38 -10.01
N ASP A 171 15.32 3.00 -11.06
CA ASP A 171 15.33 3.70 -12.35
C ASP A 171 14.51 5.01 -12.32
N TYR A 172 13.49 5.10 -11.45
CA TYR A 172 12.53 6.20 -11.47
C TYR A 172 12.31 6.92 -10.13
N ALA A 173 12.78 6.37 -9.02
CA ALA A 173 12.61 6.93 -7.68
C ALA A 173 13.96 7.21 -7.00
N PRO A 174 14.05 8.26 -6.15
CA PRO A 174 15.23 8.45 -5.32
C PRO A 174 15.38 7.28 -4.34
N LYS A 175 16.62 7.02 -3.86
CA LYS A 175 16.94 5.83 -3.06
C LYS A 175 15.98 5.61 -1.88
N ASN A 176 15.63 6.66 -1.13
CA ASN A 176 14.73 6.56 0.02
C ASN A 176 13.31 6.10 -0.35
N GLU A 177 12.85 6.39 -1.57
CA GLU A 177 11.57 5.89 -2.09
C GLU A 177 11.74 4.51 -2.73
N ALA A 178 12.83 4.31 -3.47
CA ALA A 178 13.12 3.06 -4.15
C ALA A 178 13.30 1.90 -3.16
N ASP A 179 13.91 2.15 -1.99
CA ASP A 179 14.21 1.12 -0.99
C ASP A 179 12.94 0.43 -0.43
N TRP A 180 11.79 1.13 -0.36
CA TRP A 180 10.52 0.54 0.08
C TRP A 180 9.61 0.08 -1.08
N ARG A 181 9.77 0.66 -2.28
CA ARG A 181 9.04 0.25 -3.50
C ARG A 181 9.60 -1.02 -4.10
N ALA A 182 10.92 -1.16 -4.06
CA ALA A 182 11.59 -2.37 -4.46
C ALA A 182 11.25 -3.46 -3.47
N GLU A 183 10.69 -4.57 -3.95
CA GLU A 183 10.73 -5.82 -3.21
C GLU A 183 12.19 -6.16 -2.86
N PHE A 184 12.45 -7.06 -1.91
CA PHE A 184 13.85 -7.45 -1.57
C PHE A 184 14.70 -7.90 -2.76
N ILE A 185 14.05 -8.16 -3.90
CA ILE A 185 14.61 -8.71 -5.11
C ILE A 185 15.83 -7.93 -5.63
N PRO A 186 15.86 -6.59 -5.83
CA PRO A 186 17.06 -5.92 -6.34
C PRO A 186 18.25 -6.00 -5.36
N MET A 187 18.01 -5.81 -4.06
CA MET A 187 19.03 -6.00 -3.01
C MET A 187 19.56 -7.43 -2.99
N LEU A 188 18.66 -8.42 -3.02
CA LEU A 188 19.03 -9.84 -3.06
C LEU A 188 19.78 -10.15 -4.34
N GLN A 189 19.34 -9.65 -5.49
CA GLN A 189 20.04 -9.85 -6.77
C GLN A 189 21.45 -9.27 -6.74
N GLU A 190 21.66 -8.10 -6.14
CA GLU A 190 22.99 -7.51 -5.97
C GLU A 190 23.89 -8.40 -5.10
N ILE A 191 23.38 -8.86 -3.96
CA ILE A 191 24.12 -9.79 -3.08
C ILE A 191 24.44 -11.09 -3.83
N TYR A 192 23.49 -11.67 -4.54
CA TYR A 192 23.71 -12.91 -5.30
C TYR A 192 24.76 -12.71 -6.41
N ARG A 193 24.70 -11.59 -7.16
CA ARG A 193 25.70 -11.25 -8.19
C ARG A 193 27.08 -11.03 -7.58
N LYS A 194 27.16 -10.30 -6.46
CA LYS A 194 28.40 -10.08 -5.69
C LYS A 194 29.06 -11.39 -5.28
N HIS A 195 28.27 -12.41 -4.95
CA HIS A 195 28.76 -13.73 -4.56
C HIS A 195 28.87 -14.71 -5.71
N GLY A 196 28.80 -14.27 -6.97
CA GLY A 196 29.16 -15.05 -8.16
C GLY A 196 27.99 -15.68 -8.92
N TRP A 197 26.74 -15.45 -8.52
CA TRP A 197 25.58 -15.86 -9.31
C TRP A 197 25.50 -15.01 -10.61
N PRO A 198 25.08 -15.57 -11.76
CA PRO A 198 24.54 -16.92 -11.98
C PRO A 198 25.59 -18.00 -12.28
N ASN A 199 26.88 -17.68 -12.24
CA ASN A 199 27.94 -18.64 -12.56
C ASN A 199 28.21 -19.57 -11.36
N MET A 200 27.62 -20.76 -11.42
CA MET A 200 27.74 -21.78 -10.37
C MET A 200 29.18 -22.26 -10.09
N GLY A 201 30.13 -22.02 -11.00
CA GLY A 201 31.54 -22.32 -10.77
C GLY A 201 32.26 -21.34 -9.84
N ILE A 202 31.71 -20.14 -9.65
CA ILE A 202 32.24 -19.09 -8.76
C ILE A 202 31.25 -18.69 -7.66
N TYR A 203 29.99 -19.14 -7.74
CA TYR A 203 28.96 -18.81 -6.77
C TYR A 203 29.27 -19.38 -5.37
N ASN A 204 29.39 -18.50 -4.38
CA ASN A 204 29.60 -18.89 -2.98
C ASN A 204 28.30 -18.77 -2.18
N LYS A 205 27.54 -19.86 -2.11
CA LYS A 205 26.26 -19.91 -1.38
C LYS A 205 26.38 -19.49 0.08
N GLN A 206 27.43 -19.92 0.79
CA GLN A 206 27.53 -19.68 2.23
C GLN A 206 27.77 -18.20 2.54
N LYS A 207 28.66 -17.54 1.78
CA LYS A 207 28.88 -16.09 1.91
C LYS A 207 27.68 -15.27 1.44
N CYS A 208 27.03 -15.72 0.36
CA CYS A 208 25.81 -15.11 -0.14
C CYS A 208 24.71 -15.09 0.93
N LEU A 209 24.38 -16.24 1.51
CA LEU A 209 23.31 -16.34 2.50
C LEU A 209 23.67 -15.64 3.81
N SER A 210 24.95 -15.60 4.20
CA SER A 210 25.35 -14.82 5.39
C SER A 210 25.16 -13.32 5.20
N GLU A 211 25.42 -12.80 3.99
CA GLU A 211 25.23 -11.38 3.69
C GLU A 211 23.75 -11.04 3.51
N VAL A 212 22.98 -11.89 2.82
CA VAL A 212 21.51 -11.75 2.76
C VAL A 212 20.92 -11.68 4.16
N ARG A 213 21.33 -12.58 5.06
CA ARG A 213 20.85 -12.60 6.43
C ARG A 213 21.23 -11.31 7.17
N ALA A 214 22.49 -10.88 7.08
CA ALA A 214 22.91 -9.64 7.74
C ALA A 214 22.14 -8.41 7.23
N GLU A 215 21.90 -8.32 5.92
CA GLU A 215 21.16 -7.21 5.32
C GLU A 215 19.67 -7.24 5.71
N LEU A 216 19.06 -8.43 5.76
CA LEU A 216 17.69 -8.58 6.24
C LEU A 216 17.56 -8.28 7.74
N GLU A 217 18.53 -8.69 8.56
CA GLU A 217 18.54 -8.40 10.01
C GLU A 217 18.75 -6.89 10.29
N ASP A 218 19.53 -6.19 9.45
CA ASP A 218 19.71 -4.73 9.53
C ASP A 218 18.46 -3.96 9.09
N LYS A 219 17.87 -4.35 7.95
CA LYS A 219 16.68 -3.68 7.40
C LYS A 219 15.38 -4.04 8.11
N PHE A 220 15.27 -5.25 8.66
CA PHE A 220 14.06 -5.79 9.30
C PHE A 220 14.40 -6.42 10.65
N PRO A 221 14.75 -5.60 11.67
CA PRO A 221 15.16 -6.12 12.98
C PRO A 221 14.07 -6.95 13.68
N ASP A 222 12.80 -6.74 13.33
CA ASP A 222 11.66 -7.46 13.90
C ASP A 222 11.32 -8.78 13.18
N PHE A 223 11.93 -9.05 12.02
CA PHE A 223 11.66 -10.27 11.22
C PHE A 223 12.24 -11.55 11.86
N ILE A 224 13.11 -11.41 12.86
CA ILE A 224 13.84 -12.52 13.51
C ILE A 224 13.05 -13.12 14.69
N TYR A 225 11.90 -12.55 15.06
CA TYR A 225 11.10 -13.00 16.21
C TYR A 225 9.95 -13.95 15.86
N TRP A 226 9.87 -14.45 14.61
CA TRP A 226 8.92 -15.47 14.17
C TRP A 226 9.61 -16.72 13.59
#